data_AF-A0A7C6YAJ8-F1
#
_entry.id   AF-A0A7C6YAJ8-F1
#
_cell.length_a   1.000
_cell.length_b   1.000
_cell.length_c   1.000
_cell.angle_alpha   90.00
_cell.angle_beta   90.00
_cell.angle_gamma   90.00
#
_symmetry.space_group_name_H-M   'P 1'
#
loop_
_entity.id
_entity.type
_entity.pdbx_description
1 polymer ?
#
loop_
_entity_poly.entity_id
_entity_poly.type
_entity_poly.pdbx_seq_one_letter_code
_entity_poly.pdbx_strand_id
1 'polypeptide(L)'
;MEYIKRMMKIKKTNDLHKNDSRFKAIYQDYDWCYQKFMIEGLNHDEMAKEADCTKRVIQKWCVERHRLTQKYRQQHKQLNNMQEDLIIGSLLGDGHIDKRDTQPVFIVEHAANQKDYLYFKYDLMKDFCNISPSHIKGTVKYFPDNSKGYLVQDAYRFCTRIHDCFLEYRNMTIKNLLDKLNSFSLSIWILDDGYRGRSNWQVCVANFADCEKEYAMKMLRQKFNLDCYIPNLDNRYIHFKANSTRVIDDIILKEIPNNLDIIKYKITENNQIASPQKRAYINIDGEDILLTEYCEKNNLPYKSTWAKFKDEIKLVI
;
A
#
# COMPACT_ATOMS: atom_id res chain seq x y z
N MET A 1 -43.06 -18.75 37.39
CA MET A 1 -42.11 -17.90 38.15
C MET A 1 -40.95 -18.68 38.75
N GLU A 2 -41.14 -19.94 39.19
CA GLU A 2 -40.07 -20.79 39.75
C GLU A 2 -39.21 -21.49 38.68
N TYR A 3 -39.78 -21.74 37.49
CA TYR A 3 -39.08 -22.31 36.33
C TYR A 3 -38.03 -21.36 35.71
N ILE A 4 -38.31 -20.05 35.70
CA ILE A 4 -37.40 -19.02 35.17
C ILE A 4 -36.23 -18.77 36.15
N LYS A 5 -36.46 -18.86 37.47
CA LYS A 5 -35.39 -18.81 38.48
C LYS A 5 -34.42 -20.00 38.39
N ARG A 6 -34.87 -21.14 37.87
CA ARG A 6 -34.05 -22.34 37.66
C ARG A 6 -33.16 -22.24 36.41
N MET A 7 -33.60 -21.53 35.37
CA MET A 7 -32.78 -21.26 34.17
C MET A 7 -31.76 -20.13 34.37
N MET A 8 -32.03 -19.13 35.23
CA MET A 8 -31.06 -18.08 35.53
C MET A 8 -29.94 -18.50 36.51
N LYS A 9 -30.02 -19.70 37.11
CA LYS A 9 -28.98 -20.22 38.02
C LYS A 9 -27.94 -21.11 37.32
N ILE A 10 -28.02 -21.31 36.00
CA ILE A 10 -27.09 -22.18 35.25
C ILE A 10 -26.63 -21.48 33.96
N LYS A 11 -25.65 -20.59 34.13
CA LYS A 11 -24.45 -20.42 33.27
C LYS A 11 -23.57 -19.27 33.80
N LYS A 12 -23.24 -19.34 35.10
CA LYS A 12 -21.89 -19.03 35.56
C LYS A 12 -21.27 -20.37 35.93
N THR A 13 -21.02 -21.21 34.93
CA THR A 13 -20.05 -22.28 35.08
C THR A 13 -18.69 -21.58 35.15
N ASN A 14 -18.32 -21.18 36.37
CA ASN A 14 -16.93 -21.30 36.79
C ASN A 14 -16.63 -22.81 36.78
N ASP A 15 -16.52 -23.41 35.61
CA ASP A 15 -15.73 -24.63 35.46
C ASP A 15 -14.27 -24.17 35.56
N LEU A 16 -13.87 -23.86 36.80
CA LEU A 16 -12.48 -24.03 37.20
C LEU A 16 -12.19 -25.48 36.90
N HIS A 17 -11.53 -25.72 35.76
CA HIS A 17 -11.06 -27.03 35.36
C HIS A 17 -10.57 -27.77 36.60
N LYS A 18 -11.25 -28.88 36.95
CA LYS A 18 -10.78 -29.79 37.99
C LYS A 18 -9.29 -30.03 37.73
N ASN A 19 -8.48 -29.97 38.78
CA ASN A 19 -7.03 -30.20 38.74
C ASN A 19 -6.71 -31.59 38.14
N ASP A 20 -6.81 -31.72 36.81
CA ASP A 20 -6.21 -32.81 36.05
C ASP A 20 -4.76 -32.41 35.81
N SER A 21 -3.83 -33.13 36.43
CA SER A 21 -2.39 -32.91 36.30
C SER A 21 -1.88 -33.05 34.87
N ARG A 22 -2.70 -33.58 33.95
CA ARG A 22 -2.40 -33.73 32.52
C ARG A 22 -3.00 -32.63 31.65
N PHE A 23 -3.89 -31.79 32.18
CA PHE A 23 -4.48 -30.70 31.41
C PHE A 23 -3.46 -29.57 31.24
N LYS A 24 -2.89 -29.46 30.04
CA LYS A 24 -2.07 -28.33 29.64
C LYS A 24 -2.93 -27.38 28.81
N ALA A 25 -3.30 -26.25 29.40
CA ALA A 25 -4.02 -25.21 28.66
C ALA A 25 -3.12 -24.60 27.57
N ILE A 26 -3.72 -24.17 26.46
CA ILE A 26 -2.98 -23.66 25.29
C ILE A 26 -2.06 -22.47 25.63
N TYR A 27 -2.47 -21.59 26.54
CA TYR A 27 -1.67 -20.45 26.99
C TYR A 27 -0.44 -20.82 27.83
N GLN A 28 -0.29 -22.09 28.24
CA GLN A 28 0.93 -22.56 28.90
C GLN A 28 2.05 -22.84 27.90
N ASP A 29 1.69 -23.02 26.62
CA ASP A 29 2.63 -23.21 25.54
C ASP A 29 3.26 -21.88 25.12
N TYR A 30 4.59 -21.85 25.02
CA TYR A 30 5.32 -20.67 24.57
C TYR A 30 4.98 -20.35 23.12
N ASP A 31 4.90 -21.36 22.26
CA ASP A 31 4.74 -21.17 20.81
C ASP A 31 3.36 -20.58 20.50
N TRP A 32 2.32 -21.04 21.21
CA TRP A 32 0.98 -20.45 21.10
C TRP A 32 1.00 -18.98 21.55
N CYS A 33 1.60 -18.68 22.70
CA CYS A 33 1.70 -17.31 23.19
C CYS A 33 2.48 -16.40 22.22
N TYR A 34 3.60 -16.89 21.68
CA TYR A 34 4.42 -16.17 20.72
C TYR A 34 3.64 -15.91 19.43
N GLN A 35 3.02 -16.94 18.86
CA GLN A 35 2.21 -16.82 17.64
C GLN A 35 1.10 -15.78 17.81
N LYS A 36 0.32 -15.84 18.88
CA LYS A 36 -0.81 -14.92 19.10
C LYS A 36 -0.36 -13.49 19.41
N PHE A 37 0.64 -13.34 20.25
CA PHE A 37 1.06 -12.02 20.71
C PHE A 37 2.03 -11.31 19.76
N MET A 38 3.01 -12.04 19.23
CA MET A 38 4.08 -11.47 18.40
C MET A 38 3.70 -11.45 16.93
N ILE A 39 3.18 -12.57 16.40
CA ILE A 39 2.90 -12.72 14.97
C ILE A 39 1.54 -12.13 14.61
N GLU A 40 0.46 -12.66 15.18
CA GLU A 40 -0.91 -12.19 14.92
C GLU A 40 -1.20 -10.83 15.58
N GLY A 41 -0.38 -10.46 16.55
CA GLY A 41 -0.39 -9.13 17.14
C GLY A 41 -1.55 -8.87 18.11
N LEU A 42 -2.19 -9.91 18.62
CA LEU A 42 -3.33 -9.81 19.53
C LEU A 42 -2.94 -9.13 20.85
N ASN A 43 -3.90 -8.46 21.46
CA ASN A 43 -3.79 -7.99 22.83
C ASN A 43 -4.21 -9.09 23.82
N HIS A 44 -3.87 -8.94 25.11
CA HIS A 44 -4.17 -9.95 26.12
C HIS A 44 -5.68 -10.20 26.33
N ASP A 45 -6.55 -9.24 26.02
CA ASP A 45 -8.00 -9.43 26.11
C ASP A 45 -8.52 -10.31 24.96
N GLU A 46 -7.98 -10.14 23.75
CA GLU A 46 -8.27 -11.01 22.59
C GLU A 46 -7.76 -12.43 22.82
N MET A 47 -6.51 -12.57 23.28
CA MET A 47 -5.94 -13.88 23.63
C MET A 47 -6.76 -14.59 24.72
N ALA A 48 -7.25 -13.84 25.71
CA ALA A 48 -8.07 -14.38 26.79
C ALA A 48 -9.41 -14.90 26.29
N LYS A 49 -10.04 -14.18 25.35
CA LYS A 49 -11.26 -14.63 24.67
C LYS A 49 -11.01 -15.90 23.86
N GLU A 50 -9.92 -15.95 23.10
CA GLU A 50 -9.59 -17.12 22.28
C GLU A 50 -9.30 -18.37 23.13
N ALA A 51 -8.60 -18.20 24.25
CA ALA A 51 -8.24 -19.29 25.14
C ALA A 51 -9.29 -19.60 26.23
N ASP A 52 -10.47 -18.99 26.14
CA ASP A 52 -11.57 -19.11 27.11
C ASP A 52 -11.10 -18.99 28.58
N CYS A 53 -10.34 -17.92 28.87
CA CYS A 53 -9.79 -17.68 30.20
C CYS A 53 -9.78 -16.20 30.58
N THR A 54 -9.27 -15.87 31.76
CA THR A 54 -9.17 -14.47 32.19
C THR A 54 -7.89 -13.81 31.67
N LYS A 55 -7.95 -12.49 31.41
CA LYS A 55 -6.77 -11.67 31.07
C LYS A 55 -5.59 -11.88 32.03
N ARG A 56 -5.87 -12.05 33.34
CA ARG A 56 -4.83 -12.27 34.36
C ARG A 56 -4.06 -13.56 34.12
N VAL A 57 -4.73 -14.61 33.64
CA VAL A 57 -4.11 -15.91 33.29
C VAL A 57 -3.20 -15.73 32.08
N ILE A 58 -3.65 -15.05 31.03
CA ILE A 58 -2.79 -14.71 29.88
C ILE A 58 -1.58 -13.89 30.32
N GLN A 59 -1.77 -12.84 31.13
CA GLN A 59 -0.66 -12.03 31.64
C GLN A 59 0.35 -12.85 32.44
N LYS A 60 -0.11 -13.78 33.29
CA LYS A 60 0.76 -14.69 34.05
C LYS A 60 1.64 -15.50 33.10
N TRP A 61 1.06 -16.08 32.06
CA TRP A 61 1.82 -16.95 31.16
C TRP A 61 2.63 -16.18 30.13
N CYS A 62 2.03 -15.29 29.35
CA CYS A 62 2.74 -14.51 28.34
C CYS A 62 3.82 -13.63 28.95
N VAL A 63 3.50 -12.84 29.99
CA VAL A 63 4.40 -11.80 30.49
C VAL A 63 5.33 -12.33 31.57
N GLU A 64 4.80 -13.00 32.61
CA GLU A 64 5.62 -13.40 33.76
C GLU A 64 6.43 -14.67 33.49
N ARG A 65 5.84 -15.67 32.82
CA ARG A 65 6.49 -16.96 32.53
C ARG A 65 7.31 -16.91 31.25
N HIS A 66 6.71 -16.48 30.14
CA HIS A 66 7.31 -16.51 28.80
C HIS A 66 8.07 -15.23 28.43
N ARG A 67 8.00 -14.19 29.27
CA ARG A 67 8.70 -12.90 29.08
C ARG A 67 8.32 -12.14 27.80
N LEU A 68 7.16 -12.43 27.22
CA LEU A 68 6.57 -11.73 26.08
C LEU A 68 5.90 -10.42 26.56
N THR A 69 6.74 -9.47 26.94
CA THR A 69 6.30 -8.13 27.37
C THR A 69 6.01 -7.21 26.18
N GLN A 70 5.32 -6.10 26.40
CA GLN A 70 5.14 -5.07 25.36
C GLN A 70 6.49 -4.51 24.87
N LYS A 71 7.46 -4.32 25.79
CA LYS A 71 8.82 -3.91 25.43
C LYS A 71 9.53 -4.95 24.56
N TYR A 72 9.38 -6.23 24.89
CA TYR A 72 9.91 -7.31 24.06
C TYR A 72 9.31 -7.28 22.66
N ARG A 73 7.98 -7.10 22.53
CA ARG A 73 7.30 -6.97 21.24
C ARG A 73 7.73 -5.75 20.44
N GLN A 74 7.90 -4.60 21.09
CA GLN A 74 8.44 -3.39 20.46
C GLN A 74 9.81 -3.67 19.81
N GLN A 75 10.69 -4.35 20.53
CA GLN A 75 12.09 -4.59 20.11
C GLN A 75 12.25 -5.73 19.10
N HIS A 76 11.38 -6.75 19.15
CA HIS A 76 11.62 -8.01 18.42
C HIS A 76 10.58 -8.32 17.34
N LYS A 77 9.44 -7.64 17.28
CA LYS A 77 8.49 -7.83 16.18
C LYS A 77 9.11 -7.32 14.87
N GLN A 78 9.13 -8.16 13.86
CA GLN A 78 9.67 -7.86 12.53
C GLN A 78 8.55 -7.79 11.51
N LEU A 79 8.80 -7.03 10.45
CA LEU A 79 7.94 -6.97 9.28
C LEU A 79 8.10 -8.26 8.47
N ASN A 80 7.01 -8.74 7.89
CA ASN A 80 7.08 -9.69 6.78
C ASN A 80 7.31 -8.94 5.45
N ASN A 81 7.64 -9.67 4.39
CA ASN A 81 7.97 -9.07 3.08
C ASN A 81 6.85 -8.17 2.53
N MET A 82 5.59 -8.59 2.65
CA MET A 82 4.44 -7.80 2.16
C MET A 82 4.29 -6.47 2.92
N GLN A 83 4.57 -6.49 4.22
CA GLN A 83 4.54 -5.28 5.06
C GLN A 83 5.72 -4.37 4.78
N GLU A 84 6.91 -4.92 4.54
CA GLU A 84 8.08 -4.16 4.07
C GLU A 84 7.77 -3.46 2.74
N ASP A 85 7.23 -4.19 1.76
CA ASP A 85 6.88 -3.63 0.45
C ASP A 85 5.81 -2.53 0.56
N LEU A 86 4.79 -2.74 1.40
CA LEU A 86 3.79 -1.72 1.69
C LEU A 86 4.42 -0.44 2.26
N ILE A 87 5.34 -0.57 3.22
CA ILE A 87 6.02 0.56 3.84
C ILE A 87 6.88 1.28 2.82
N ILE A 88 7.66 0.56 2.01
CA ILE A 88 8.50 1.16 0.96
C ILE A 88 7.66 2.01 0.00
N GLY A 89 6.57 1.43 -0.52
CA GLY A 89 5.68 2.15 -1.45
C GLY A 89 5.00 3.34 -0.79
N SER A 90 4.55 3.19 0.47
CA SER A 90 3.87 4.27 1.18
C SER A 90 4.83 5.40 1.55
N LEU A 91 6.10 5.12 1.90
CA LEU A 91 7.10 6.15 2.23
C LEU A 91 7.54 6.98 1.02
N LEU A 92 7.39 6.45 -0.20
CA LEU A 92 7.55 7.21 -1.43
C LEU A 92 6.29 8.04 -1.77
N GLY A 93 5.15 7.72 -1.15
CA GLY A 93 3.85 8.34 -1.34
C GLY A 93 3.31 9.06 -0.09
N ASP A 94 2.09 8.71 0.34
CA ASP A 94 1.35 9.40 1.41
C ASP A 94 1.74 8.97 2.84
N GLY A 95 2.47 7.87 2.98
CA GLY A 95 2.85 7.30 4.27
C GLY A 95 4.09 7.97 4.87
N HIS A 96 4.15 8.01 6.20
CA HIS A 96 5.35 8.47 6.90
C HIS A 96 5.58 7.73 8.21
N ILE A 97 6.82 7.78 8.70
CA ILE A 97 7.17 7.32 10.05
C ILE A 97 7.47 8.54 10.92
N ASP A 98 6.89 8.56 12.11
CA ASP A 98 7.06 9.63 13.09
C ASP A 98 8.55 9.90 13.41
N LYS A 99 8.90 11.19 13.49
CA LYS A 99 10.28 11.67 13.64
C LYS A 99 10.82 11.59 15.07
N ARG A 100 10.00 11.22 16.07
CA ARG A 100 10.48 11.03 17.45
C ARG A 100 11.51 9.91 17.50
N ASP A 101 12.72 10.24 17.95
CA ASP A 101 13.89 9.35 17.88
C ASP A 101 13.63 7.93 18.38
N THR A 102 12.95 7.79 19.52
CA THR A 102 12.71 6.51 20.22
C THR A 102 11.29 5.96 20.06
N GLN A 103 10.44 6.61 19.26
CA GLN A 103 9.03 6.25 19.13
C GLN A 103 8.58 6.21 17.66
N PRO A 104 9.22 5.37 16.83
CA PRO A 104 8.84 5.24 15.44
C PRO A 104 7.43 4.64 15.33
N VAL A 105 6.53 5.39 14.71
CA VAL A 105 5.16 4.98 14.41
C VAL A 105 4.93 5.19 12.93
N PHE A 106 4.52 4.15 12.22
CA PHE A 106 4.10 4.27 10.83
C PHE A 106 2.66 4.78 10.77
N ILE A 107 2.43 5.80 9.95
CA ILE A 107 1.19 6.55 9.84
C ILE A 107 0.83 6.65 8.36
N VAL A 108 -0.41 6.28 8.05
CA VAL A 108 -1.00 6.45 6.71
C VAL A 108 -2.36 7.12 6.87
N GLU A 109 -2.60 8.12 6.03
CA GLU A 109 -3.87 8.84 5.95
C GLU A 109 -4.28 8.94 4.49
N HIS A 110 -5.56 8.69 4.22
CA HIS A 110 -6.14 8.91 2.91
C HIS A 110 -7.48 9.62 3.04
N ALA A 111 -7.88 10.29 1.96
CA ALA A 111 -9.16 10.95 1.88
C ALA A 111 -10.34 9.98 2.04
N ALA A 112 -11.51 10.48 2.44
CA ALA A 112 -12.69 9.66 2.68
C ALA A 112 -13.18 8.87 1.44
N ASN A 113 -12.85 9.34 0.22
CA ASN A 113 -13.14 8.64 -1.04
C ASN A 113 -12.09 7.56 -1.41
N GLN A 114 -11.12 7.31 -0.52
CA GLN A 114 -10.07 6.29 -0.62
C GLN A 114 -10.04 5.43 0.67
N LYS A 115 -11.21 5.31 1.31
CA LYS A 115 -11.38 4.59 2.57
C LYS A 115 -11.08 3.10 2.40
N ASP A 116 -11.59 2.46 1.37
CA ASP A 116 -11.40 1.01 1.18
C ASP A 116 -9.92 0.70 0.94
N TYR A 117 -9.23 1.57 0.20
CA TYR A 117 -7.78 1.48 0.03
C TYR A 117 -7.00 1.64 1.34
N LEU A 118 -7.37 2.59 2.21
CA LEU A 118 -6.75 2.71 3.52
C LEU A 118 -6.99 1.45 4.38
N TYR A 119 -8.21 0.91 4.38
CA TYR A 119 -8.53 -0.30 5.14
C TYR A 119 -7.78 -1.53 4.61
N PHE A 120 -7.58 -1.63 3.29
CA PHE A 120 -6.69 -2.64 2.70
C PHE A 120 -5.25 -2.55 3.24
N LYS A 121 -4.66 -1.34 3.28
CA LYS A 121 -3.33 -1.13 3.88
C LYS A 121 -3.31 -1.48 5.37
N TYR A 122 -4.36 -1.10 6.10
CA TYR A 122 -4.50 -1.42 7.51
C TYR A 122 -4.55 -2.93 7.76
N ASP A 123 -5.29 -3.69 6.95
CA ASP A 123 -5.43 -5.14 7.15
C ASP A 123 -4.10 -5.88 6.98
N LEU A 124 -3.21 -5.39 6.11
CA LEU A 124 -1.83 -5.89 5.97
C LEU A 124 -0.95 -5.56 7.19
N MET A 125 -1.25 -4.47 7.90
CA MET A 125 -0.49 -3.97 9.06
C MET A 125 -1.20 -4.21 10.41
N LYS A 126 -2.33 -4.93 10.42
CA LYS A 126 -3.22 -5.00 11.60
C LYS A 126 -2.54 -5.53 12.85
N ASP A 127 -1.59 -6.44 12.67
CA ASP A 127 -0.76 -7.04 13.73
C ASP A 127 0.23 -6.04 14.35
N PHE A 128 0.49 -4.91 13.69
CA PHE A 128 1.22 -3.76 14.25
C PHE A 128 0.29 -2.71 14.89
N CYS A 129 -1.02 -2.77 14.66
CA CYS A 129 -1.98 -1.76 15.11
C CYS A 129 -2.77 -2.20 16.37
N ASN A 130 -3.20 -1.23 17.20
CA ASN A 130 -4.06 -1.48 18.37
C ASN A 130 -5.50 -1.03 18.19
N ILE A 131 -5.74 -0.18 17.20
CA ILE A 131 -7.04 0.41 16.91
C ILE A 131 -7.26 0.32 15.40
N SER A 132 -8.52 0.18 15.00
CA SER A 132 -8.93 0.31 13.60
C SER A 132 -8.75 1.74 13.11
N PRO A 133 -8.72 1.98 11.78
CA PRO A 133 -8.57 3.32 11.23
C PRO A 133 -9.62 4.29 11.76
N SER A 134 -9.19 5.47 12.21
CA SER A 134 -10.06 6.51 12.74
C SER A 134 -10.50 7.48 11.65
N HIS A 135 -11.76 7.93 11.72
CA HIS A 135 -12.28 9.01 10.89
C HIS A 135 -11.80 10.36 11.43
N ILE A 136 -11.33 11.21 10.52
CA ILE A 136 -10.87 12.57 10.79
C ILE A 136 -11.79 13.50 10.01
N LYS A 137 -12.58 14.29 10.74
CA LYS A 137 -13.50 15.25 10.15
C LYS A 137 -12.73 16.37 9.45
N GLY A 138 -13.13 16.67 8.23
CA GLY A 138 -12.62 17.79 7.45
C GLY A 138 -12.82 19.11 8.16
N THR A 139 -11.87 20.02 7.99
CA THR A 139 -11.89 21.35 8.60
C THR A 139 -11.53 22.40 7.57
N VAL A 140 -11.98 23.64 7.81
CA VAL A 140 -11.49 24.78 7.02
C VAL A 140 -10.12 25.14 7.53
N LYS A 141 -9.13 25.11 6.65
CA LYS A 141 -7.78 25.64 6.91
C LYS A 141 -7.60 26.94 6.15
N TYR A 142 -6.67 27.76 6.60
CA TYR A 142 -6.35 29.05 5.96
C TYR A 142 -4.92 29.01 5.43
N PHE A 143 -4.67 29.71 4.33
CA PHE A 143 -3.30 29.97 3.88
C PHE A 143 -2.55 30.80 4.94
N PRO A 144 -1.19 30.79 4.95
CA PRO A 144 -0.39 31.50 5.95
C PRO A 144 -0.68 33.01 6.05
N ASP A 145 -1.17 33.60 4.96
CA ASP A 145 -1.55 35.02 4.87
C ASP A 145 -3.00 35.28 5.34
N ASN A 146 -3.71 34.25 5.81
CA ASN A 146 -5.12 34.25 6.17
C ASN A 146 -6.07 34.79 5.07
N SER A 147 -5.63 34.86 3.82
CA SER A 147 -6.39 35.54 2.76
C SER A 147 -7.55 34.70 2.24
N LYS A 148 -7.40 33.36 2.25
CA LYS A 148 -8.43 32.42 1.78
C LYS A 148 -8.46 31.16 2.63
N GLY A 149 -9.67 30.78 3.05
CA GLY A 149 -9.92 29.46 3.61
C GLY A 149 -10.06 28.43 2.50
N TYR A 150 -9.60 27.20 2.74
CA TYR A 150 -9.86 26.04 1.90
C TYR A 150 -10.40 24.89 2.76
N LEU A 151 -11.41 24.20 2.23
CA LEU A 151 -12.00 23.05 2.90
C LEU A 151 -11.06 21.85 2.75
N VAL A 152 -10.60 21.32 3.86
CA VAL A 152 -9.99 19.99 3.92
C VAL A 152 -11.11 18.98 3.98
N GLN A 153 -11.11 18.03 3.05
CA GLN A 153 -12.08 16.94 3.06
C GLN A 153 -11.87 16.01 4.26
N ASP A 154 -12.91 15.24 4.58
CA ASP A 154 -12.81 14.14 5.54
C ASP A 154 -11.72 13.14 5.12
N ALA A 155 -11.08 12.53 6.11
CA ALA A 155 -10.04 11.53 5.92
C ALA A 155 -10.21 10.36 6.88
N TYR A 156 -9.49 9.28 6.60
CA TYR A 156 -9.29 8.20 7.55
C TYR A 156 -7.78 7.98 7.75
N ARG A 157 -7.39 7.57 8.95
CA ARG A 157 -5.99 7.33 9.30
C ARG A 157 -5.84 6.07 10.12
N PHE A 158 -4.79 5.30 9.87
CA PHE A 158 -4.30 4.31 10.84
C PHE A 158 -2.88 4.64 11.29
N CYS A 159 -2.56 4.20 12.51
CA CYS A 159 -1.24 4.30 13.09
C CYS A 159 -0.84 2.95 13.66
N THR A 160 0.42 2.56 13.50
CA THR A 160 0.97 1.40 14.20
C THR A 160 1.21 1.70 15.68
N ARG A 161 1.52 0.67 16.47
CA ARG A 161 2.23 0.84 17.73
C ARG A 161 3.69 1.23 17.45
N ILE A 162 4.40 1.58 18.51
CA ILE A 162 5.84 1.81 18.46
C ILE A 162 6.55 0.46 18.29
N HIS A 163 7.32 0.30 17.22
CA HIS A 163 8.16 -0.87 16.96
C HIS A 163 9.51 -0.46 16.37
N ASP A 164 10.59 -1.02 16.91
CA ASP A 164 11.95 -0.60 16.57
C ASP A 164 12.34 -0.99 15.14
N CYS A 165 11.67 -1.99 14.54
CA CYS A 165 11.87 -2.38 13.14
C CYS A 165 11.59 -1.23 12.14
N PHE A 166 10.79 -0.24 12.52
CA PHE A 166 10.51 0.93 11.67
C PHE A 166 11.67 1.94 11.62
N LEU A 167 12.63 1.88 12.54
CA LEU A 167 13.77 2.81 12.59
C LEU A 167 14.64 2.74 11.33
N GLU A 168 14.83 1.53 10.80
CA GLU A 168 15.61 1.33 9.57
C GLU A 168 14.98 2.10 8.40
N TYR A 169 13.69 1.93 8.17
CA TYR A 169 12.93 2.55 7.09
C TYR A 169 12.79 4.06 7.24
N ARG A 170 12.60 4.56 8.47
CA ARG A 170 12.54 6.00 8.74
C ARG A 170 13.79 6.73 8.27
N ASN A 171 14.95 6.08 8.38
CA ASN A 171 16.24 6.65 8.05
C ASN A 171 16.68 6.31 6.61
N MET A 172 15.88 5.57 5.84
CA MET A 172 16.20 5.27 4.44
C MET A 172 16.11 6.53 3.58
N THR A 173 17.10 6.70 2.70
CA THR A 173 17.05 7.72 1.65
C THR A 173 16.06 7.31 0.57
N ILE A 174 15.60 8.28 -0.23
CA ILE A 174 14.75 8.01 -1.41
C ILE A 174 15.43 7.00 -2.33
N LYS A 175 16.74 7.10 -2.54
CA LYS A 175 17.50 6.12 -3.36
C LYS A 175 17.40 4.70 -2.80
N ASN A 176 17.58 4.52 -1.49
CA ASN A 176 17.47 3.20 -0.86
C ASN A 176 16.05 2.63 -0.96
N LEU A 177 15.01 3.47 -0.86
CA LEU A 177 13.63 3.05 -1.09
C LEU A 177 13.41 2.62 -2.55
N LEU A 178 13.91 3.39 -3.52
CA LEU A 178 13.84 3.05 -4.95
C LEU A 178 14.60 1.75 -5.28
N ASP A 179 15.73 1.50 -4.61
CA ASP A 179 16.50 0.25 -4.70
C ASP A 179 15.74 -0.96 -4.19
N LYS A 180 14.79 -0.78 -3.27
CA LYS A 180 13.93 -1.86 -2.77
C LYS A 180 12.59 -1.99 -3.50
N LEU A 181 12.25 -1.08 -4.42
CA LEU A 181 11.01 -1.19 -5.20
C LEU A 181 10.86 -2.54 -5.91
N ASN A 182 9.65 -3.08 -5.82
CA ASN A 182 9.11 -4.21 -6.55
C ASN A 182 7.70 -3.84 -7.09
N SER A 183 7.02 -4.78 -7.75
CA SER A 183 5.73 -4.49 -8.41
C SER A 183 4.64 -4.02 -7.42
N PHE A 184 4.59 -4.61 -6.22
CA PHE A 184 3.62 -4.23 -5.20
C PHE A 184 3.90 -2.83 -4.64
N SER A 185 5.13 -2.57 -4.19
CA SER A 185 5.54 -1.25 -3.67
C SER A 185 5.47 -0.15 -4.73
N LEU A 186 5.72 -0.46 -6.01
CA LEU A 186 5.48 0.45 -7.13
C LEU A 186 3.99 0.78 -7.25
N SER A 187 3.12 -0.23 -7.15
CA SER A 187 1.67 -0.03 -7.22
C SER A 187 1.18 0.89 -6.11
N ILE A 188 1.67 0.70 -4.88
CA ILE A 188 1.35 1.58 -3.75
C ILE A 188 1.82 3.01 -4.02
N TRP A 189 3.07 3.21 -4.44
CA TRP A 189 3.62 4.54 -4.71
C TRP A 189 2.81 5.29 -5.80
N ILE A 190 2.50 4.62 -6.91
CA ILE A 190 1.72 5.21 -7.99
C ILE A 190 0.26 5.47 -7.57
N LEU A 191 -0.34 4.61 -6.74
CA LEU A 191 -1.70 4.83 -6.26
C LEU A 191 -1.82 5.94 -5.22
N ASP A 192 -0.75 6.22 -4.47
CA ASP A 192 -0.71 7.32 -3.51
C ASP A 192 -0.53 8.65 -4.27
N ASP A 193 0.63 8.84 -4.91
CA ASP A 193 1.05 10.12 -5.49
C ASP A 193 0.80 10.27 -7.00
N GLY A 194 0.30 9.21 -7.65
CA GLY A 194 0.06 9.21 -9.08
C GLY A 194 -1.31 9.75 -9.47
N TYR A 195 -1.37 10.39 -10.64
CA TYR A 195 -2.60 10.76 -11.31
C TYR A 195 -2.69 10.06 -12.66
N ARG A 196 -3.82 9.37 -12.88
CA ARG A 196 -4.13 8.70 -14.14
C ARG A 196 -4.93 9.62 -15.05
N GLY A 197 -4.23 10.33 -15.92
CA GLY A 197 -4.84 11.17 -16.95
C GLY A 197 -5.41 10.33 -18.10
N ARG A 198 -5.76 10.98 -19.21
CA ARG A 198 -6.36 10.32 -20.39
C ARG A 198 -5.47 9.23 -21.00
N SER A 199 -4.21 9.56 -21.28
CA SER A 199 -3.29 8.66 -21.98
C SER A 199 -2.11 8.21 -21.12
N ASN A 200 -1.82 8.94 -20.04
CA ASN A 200 -0.56 8.82 -19.31
C ASN A 200 -0.82 8.80 -17.80
N TRP A 201 0.01 8.05 -17.07
CA TRP A 201 0.25 8.28 -15.64
C TRP A 201 1.24 9.43 -15.47
N GLN A 202 1.07 10.19 -14.39
CA GLN A 202 2.08 11.09 -13.85
C GLN A 202 2.18 10.90 -12.34
N VAL A 203 3.37 10.91 -11.75
CA VAL A 203 3.57 10.75 -10.30
C VAL A 203 4.25 11.99 -9.73
N CYS A 204 3.72 12.49 -8.62
CA CYS A 204 4.32 13.62 -7.92
C CYS A 204 5.65 13.20 -7.28
N VAL A 205 6.69 13.99 -7.53
CA VAL A 205 8.04 13.84 -6.95
C VAL A 205 8.59 15.21 -6.55
N ALA A 206 7.70 16.13 -6.16
CA ALA A 206 8.07 17.50 -5.82
C ALA A 206 9.04 17.58 -4.62
N ASN A 207 9.01 16.58 -3.75
CA ASN A 207 9.88 16.41 -2.59
C ASN A 207 11.25 15.80 -2.93
N PHE A 208 11.46 15.31 -4.15
CA PHE A 208 12.73 14.68 -4.55
C PHE A 208 13.72 15.74 -5.05
N ALA A 209 15.00 15.57 -4.73
CA ALA A 209 16.08 16.29 -5.38
C ALA A 209 16.24 15.84 -6.85
N ASP A 210 16.83 16.68 -7.71
CA ASP A 210 16.93 16.35 -9.14
C ASP A 210 17.73 15.07 -9.40
N CYS A 211 18.80 14.82 -8.63
CA CYS A 211 19.56 13.57 -8.72
C CYS A 211 18.78 12.33 -8.24
N GLU A 212 17.75 12.52 -7.41
CA GLU A 212 16.83 11.45 -6.99
C GLU A 212 15.77 11.21 -8.05
N LYS A 213 15.30 12.26 -8.74
CA LYS A 213 14.37 12.10 -9.88
C LYS A 213 15.02 11.36 -11.04
N GLU A 214 16.24 11.73 -11.42
CA GLU A 214 17.02 11.01 -12.44
C GLU A 214 17.22 9.54 -12.06
N TYR A 215 17.53 9.30 -10.79
CA TYR A 215 17.70 7.96 -10.26
C TYR A 215 16.38 7.16 -10.28
N ALA A 216 15.27 7.77 -9.90
CA ALA A 216 13.94 7.16 -9.98
C ALA A 216 13.61 6.73 -11.41
N MET A 217 13.82 7.62 -12.39
CA MET A 217 13.60 7.30 -13.81
C MET A 217 14.48 6.11 -14.27
N LYS A 218 15.75 6.09 -13.86
CA LYS A 218 16.65 4.96 -14.12
C LYS A 218 16.12 3.66 -13.53
N MET A 219 15.71 3.67 -12.25
CA MET A 219 15.18 2.48 -11.58
C MET A 219 13.87 1.98 -12.20
N LEU A 220 12.97 2.89 -12.55
CA LEU A 220 11.71 2.58 -13.24
C LEU A 220 11.97 1.88 -14.58
N ARG A 221 12.94 2.36 -15.36
CA ARG A 221 13.34 1.71 -16.61
C ARG A 221 14.01 0.36 -16.38
N GLN A 222 14.96 0.26 -15.46
CA GLN A 222 15.75 -0.96 -15.26
C GLN A 222 14.96 -2.11 -14.65
N LYS A 223 14.08 -1.83 -13.69
CA LYS A 223 13.33 -2.86 -12.96
C LYS A 223 12.00 -3.25 -13.61
N PHE A 224 11.34 -2.29 -14.25
CA PHE A 224 9.96 -2.45 -14.72
C PHE A 224 9.79 -2.18 -16.22
N ASN A 225 10.88 -1.84 -16.92
CA ASN A 225 10.85 -1.44 -18.32
C ASN A 225 9.92 -0.24 -18.60
N LEU A 226 9.76 0.66 -17.62
CA LEU A 226 8.87 1.81 -17.74
C LEU A 226 9.62 3.04 -18.28
N ASP A 227 9.27 3.44 -19.49
CA ASP A 227 9.72 4.72 -20.06
C ASP A 227 8.95 5.89 -19.48
N CYS A 228 9.69 6.87 -18.97
CA CYS A 228 9.17 8.09 -18.37
C CYS A 228 10.08 9.29 -18.68
N TYR A 229 9.61 10.50 -18.37
CA TYR A 229 10.33 11.75 -18.54
C TYR A 229 9.81 12.82 -17.57
N ILE A 230 10.60 13.84 -17.31
CA ILE A 230 10.19 15.02 -16.55
C ILE A 230 9.86 16.14 -17.54
N PRO A 231 8.66 16.73 -17.53
CA PRO A 231 8.35 17.85 -18.40
C PRO A 231 9.16 19.10 -18.05
N ASN A 232 9.60 19.84 -19.07
CA ASN A 232 10.34 21.09 -18.86
C ASN A 232 9.53 22.18 -18.14
N LEU A 233 8.20 22.17 -18.28
CA LEU A 233 7.31 23.18 -17.70
C LEU A 233 6.93 22.90 -16.25
N ASP A 234 6.96 21.64 -15.82
CA ASP A 234 6.60 21.25 -14.46
C ASP A 234 7.44 20.07 -14.01
N ASN A 235 8.55 20.38 -13.34
CA ASN A 235 9.53 19.39 -12.88
C ASN A 235 9.15 18.70 -11.55
N ARG A 236 7.93 18.93 -11.07
CA ARG A 236 7.37 18.28 -9.88
C ARG A 236 6.83 16.89 -10.18
N TYR A 237 6.68 16.53 -11.46
CA TYR A 237 6.07 15.27 -11.87
C TYR A 237 6.98 14.47 -12.81
N ILE A 238 7.01 13.16 -12.60
CA ILE A 238 7.48 12.21 -13.61
C ILE A 238 6.27 11.76 -14.44
N HIS A 239 6.36 11.91 -15.75
CA HIS A 239 5.33 11.50 -16.71
C HIS A 239 5.72 10.19 -17.38
N PHE A 240 4.80 9.25 -17.45
CA PHE A 240 5.00 7.98 -18.13
C PHE A 240 4.53 8.05 -19.59
N LYS A 241 5.27 7.39 -20.49
CA LYS A 241 4.82 7.22 -21.87
C LYS A 241 3.54 6.37 -21.92
N ALA A 242 2.78 6.49 -23.01
CA ALA A 242 1.51 5.77 -23.17
C ALA A 242 1.65 4.24 -23.02
N ASN A 243 2.70 3.64 -23.58
CA ASN A 243 2.94 2.19 -23.46
C ASN A 243 3.24 1.80 -22.00
N SER A 244 4.16 2.52 -21.34
CA SER A 244 4.48 2.33 -19.91
C SER A 244 3.24 2.49 -19.01
N THR A 245 2.35 3.41 -19.37
CA THR A 245 1.11 3.65 -18.63
C THR A 245 0.21 2.42 -18.62
N ARG A 246 0.13 1.66 -19.72
CA ARG A 246 -0.63 0.40 -19.77
C ARG A 246 0.03 -0.69 -18.95
N VAL A 247 1.36 -0.78 -19.02
CA VAL A 247 2.13 -1.71 -18.17
C VAL A 247 1.89 -1.40 -16.69
N ILE A 248 1.81 -0.13 -16.30
CA ILE A 248 1.47 0.28 -14.93
C ILE A 248 0.03 -0.13 -14.57
N ASP A 249 -0.94 0.12 -15.45
CA ASP A 249 -2.33 -0.32 -15.24
C ASP A 249 -2.35 -1.85 -14.98
N ASP A 250 -1.65 -2.65 -15.80
CA ASP A 250 -1.58 -4.11 -15.66
C ASP A 250 -0.88 -4.57 -14.37
N ILE A 251 0.23 -3.92 -13.99
CA ILE A 251 0.93 -4.18 -12.73
C ILE A 251 -0.01 -3.93 -11.55
N ILE A 252 -0.66 -2.77 -11.51
CA ILE A 252 -1.57 -2.40 -10.42
C ILE A 252 -2.74 -3.39 -10.32
N LEU A 253 -3.38 -3.71 -11.44
CA LEU A 253 -4.54 -4.61 -11.47
C LEU A 253 -4.21 -6.07 -11.11
N LYS A 254 -2.92 -6.43 -11.15
CA LYS A 254 -2.41 -7.73 -10.70
C LYS A 254 -2.07 -7.73 -9.21
N GLU A 255 -1.46 -6.66 -8.72
CA GLU A 255 -0.94 -6.58 -7.35
C GLU A 255 -1.98 -6.11 -6.32
N ILE A 256 -2.99 -5.34 -6.74
CA ILE A 256 -3.95 -4.68 -5.86
C ILE A 256 -5.39 -5.17 -6.15
N PRO A 257 -6.23 -5.43 -5.13
CA PRO A 257 -7.61 -5.85 -5.36
C PRO A 257 -8.44 -4.83 -6.16
N ASN A 258 -9.03 -5.29 -7.27
CA ASN A 258 -9.70 -4.41 -8.24
C ASN A 258 -11.03 -3.82 -7.76
N ASN A 259 -11.57 -4.31 -6.63
CA ASN A 259 -12.83 -3.82 -6.06
C ASN A 259 -12.65 -2.57 -5.18
N LEU A 260 -11.42 -2.17 -4.87
CA LEU A 260 -11.11 -1.00 -4.04
C LEU A 260 -11.50 0.31 -4.73
N ASP A 261 -11.93 1.27 -3.93
CA ASP A 261 -12.33 2.61 -4.37
C ASP A 261 -11.26 3.33 -5.19
N ILE A 262 -9.99 3.26 -4.78
CA ILE A 262 -8.87 3.88 -5.49
C ILE A 262 -8.69 3.31 -6.90
N ILE A 263 -8.89 2.00 -7.09
CA ILE A 263 -8.71 1.32 -8.37
C ILE A 263 -9.86 1.67 -9.31
N LYS A 264 -11.09 1.64 -8.80
CA LYS A 264 -12.28 2.10 -9.54
C LYS A 264 -12.11 3.53 -10.01
N TYR A 265 -11.78 4.42 -9.08
CA TYR A 265 -11.61 5.84 -9.35
C TYR A 265 -10.48 6.13 -10.35
N LYS A 266 -9.29 5.54 -10.17
CA LYS A 266 -8.13 5.87 -11.02
C LYS A 266 -8.08 5.07 -12.33
N ILE A 267 -8.59 3.84 -12.37
CA ILE A 267 -8.39 2.90 -13.49
C ILE A 267 -9.70 2.37 -14.06
N THR A 268 -10.43 1.50 -13.34
CA THR A 268 -11.45 0.65 -13.96
C THR A 268 -12.79 1.34 -14.26
N GLU A 269 -13.12 2.39 -13.51
CA GLU A 269 -14.34 3.21 -13.69
C GLU A 269 -13.98 4.66 -14.10
N ASN A 270 -12.74 4.88 -14.57
CA ASN A 270 -12.27 6.18 -15.03
C ASN A 270 -12.60 6.41 -16.52
N ASN A 271 -13.71 7.11 -16.77
CA ASN A 271 -14.19 7.42 -18.13
C ASN A 271 -13.27 8.35 -18.95
N GLN A 272 -12.24 8.93 -18.33
CA GLN A 272 -11.29 9.79 -19.03
C GLN A 272 -10.20 9.00 -19.74
N ILE A 273 -9.98 7.74 -19.37
CA ILE A 273 -8.94 6.90 -19.97
C ILE A 273 -9.28 6.63 -21.43
N ALA A 274 -8.37 7.01 -22.33
CA ALA A 274 -8.53 6.72 -23.75
C ALA A 274 -8.51 5.20 -23.98
N SER A 275 -9.28 4.72 -24.97
CA SER A 275 -9.10 3.36 -25.48
C SER A 275 -7.68 3.19 -26.03
N PRO A 276 -7.06 2.00 -25.88
CA PRO A 276 -5.77 1.73 -26.50
C PRO A 276 -5.82 2.01 -28.01
N GLN A 277 -4.85 2.77 -28.51
CA GLN A 277 -4.78 3.09 -29.94
C GLN A 277 -4.02 1.99 -30.65
N LYS A 278 -4.69 1.33 -31.62
CA LYS A 278 -4.00 0.40 -32.51
C LYS A 278 -2.99 1.18 -33.36
N ARG A 279 -1.72 0.82 -33.23
CA ARG A 279 -0.62 1.35 -34.03
C ARG A 279 -0.31 0.40 -35.18
N ALA A 280 -0.12 0.96 -36.37
CA ALA A 280 0.30 0.20 -37.54
C ALA A 280 1.82 0.09 -37.57
N TYR A 281 2.31 -1.13 -37.70
CA TYR A 281 3.69 -1.44 -37.98
C TYR A 281 3.81 -2.04 -39.37
N ILE A 282 4.93 -1.78 -40.04
CA ILE A 282 5.33 -2.43 -41.28
C ILE A 282 6.69 -3.09 -41.07
N ASN A 283 6.92 -4.24 -41.70
CA ASN A 283 8.20 -4.92 -41.61
C ASN A 283 9.11 -4.42 -42.74
N ILE A 284 10.24 -3.80 -42.37
CA ILE A 284 11.25 -3.36 -43.33
C ILE A 284 12.55 -4.10 -42.98
N ASP A 285 13.05 -4.89 -43.92
CA ASP A 285 14.31 -5.64 -43.77
C ASP A 285 14.40 -6.51 -42.49
N GLY A 286 13.26 -7.04 -42.03
CA GLY A 286 13.16 -7.90 -40.84
C GLY A 286 12.86 -7.16 -39.54
N GLU A 287 12.79 -5.82 -39.53
CA GLU A 287 12.43 -5.02 -38.36
C GLU A 287 11.01 -4.44 -38.47
N ASP A 288 10.23 -4.55 -37.38
CA ASP A 288 8.90 -3.93 -37.29
C ASP A 288 9.07 -2.42 -36.97
N ILE A 289 8.78 -1.57 -37.96
CA ILE A 289 8.87 -0.10 -37.83
C ILE A 289 7.46 0.48 -37.75
N LEU A 290 7.27 1.49 -36.90
CA LEU A 290 6.00 2.20 -36.81
C LEU A 290 5.70 2.90 -38.15
N LEU A 291 4.52 2.67 -38.72
CA LEU A 291 4.16 3.24 -40.03
C LEU A 291 4.25 4.76 -40.03
N THR A 292 3.90 5.43 -38.93
CA THR A 292 4.03 6.88 -38.78
C THR A 292 5.49 7.33 -38.81
N GLU A 293 6.39 6.64 -38.09
CA GLU A 293 7.82 6.95 -38.09
C GLU A 293 8.45 6.72 -39.47
N TYR A 294 8.04 5.64 -40.15
CA TYR A 294 8.46 5.38 -41.53
C TYR A 294 8.00 6.50 -42.48
N CYS A 295 6.74 6.96 -42.35
CA CYS A 295 6.21 8.06 -43.15
C CYS A 295 6.98 9.35 -42.90
N GLU A 296 7.22 9.71 -41.63
CA GLU A 296 7.95 10.92 -41.25
C GLU A 296 9.39 10.90 -41.77
N LYS A 297 10.12 9.80 -41.55
CA LYS A 297 11.52 9.66 -41.96
C LYS A 297 11.71 9.76 -43.48
N ASN A 298 10.74 9.28 -44.25
CA ASN A 298 10.78 9.27 -45.72
C ASN A 298 9.98 10.42 -46.36
N ASN A 299 9.41 11.32 -45.56
CA ASN A 299 8.53 12.41 -46.02
C ASN A 299 7.37 11.92 -46.91
N LEU A 300 6.74 10.80 -46.53
CA LEU A 300 5.66 10.16 -47.27
C LEU A 300 4.28 10.47 -46.64
N PRO A 301 3.21 10.63 -47.45
CA PRO A 301 1.87 10.80 -46.91
C PRO A 301 1.37 9.51 -46.25
N TYR A 302 0.82 9.60 -45.04
CA TYR A 302 0.38 8.42 -44.27
C TYR A 302 -0.68 7.60 -45.00
N LYS A 303 -1.72 8.23 -45.56
CA LYS A 303 -2.84 7.54 -46.23
C LYS A 303 -2.38 6.72 -47.44
N SER A 304 -1.51 7.28 -48.27
CA SER A 304 -0.98 6.57 -49.44
C SER A 304 -0.03 5.45 -49.04
N THR A 305 0.79 5.69 -48.02
CA THR A 305 1.72 4.67 -47.50
C THR A 305 0.96 3.52 -46.84
N TRP A 306 -0.11 3.81 -46.10
CA TRP A 306 -1.01 2.79 -45.57
C TRP A 306 -1.59 1.93 -46.68
N ALA A 307 -2.13 2.54 -47.74
CA ALA A 307 -2.71 1.81 -48.86
C ALA A 307 -1.68 0.91 -49.55
N LYS A 308 -0.43 1.38 -49.67
CA LYS A 308 0.68 0.62 -50.25
C LYS A 308 1.05 -0.62 -49.44
N PHE A 309 1.13 -0.49 -48.12
CA PHE A 309 1.55 -1.57 -47.22
C PHE A 309 0.37 -2.30 -46.56
N LYS A 310 -0.85 -2.16 -47.08
CA LYS A 310 -2.08 -2.61 -46.39
C LYS A 310 -2.02 -4.07 -45.96
N ASP A 311 -1.44 -4.93 -46.78
CA ASP A 311 -1.36 -6.38 -46.53
C ASP A 311 -0.17 -6.78 -45.64
N GLU A 312 0.78 -5.85 -45.43
CA GLU A 312 1.96 -6.01 -44.57
C GLU A 312 1.77 -5.31 -43.21
N ILE A 313 0.71 -4.51 -43.05
CA ILE A 313 0.45 -3.77 -41.82
C ILE A 313 0.04 -4.73 -40.71
N LYS A 314 0.83 -4.72 -39.64
CA LYS A 314 0.52 -5.34 -38.37
C LYS A 314 -0.03 -4.30 -37.41
N LEU A 315 -1.29 -4.44 -37.02
CA LEU A 315 -1.91 -3.60 -36.01
C LEU A 315 -1.60 -4.16 -34.61
N VAL A 316 -0.87 -3.39 -33.81
CA VAL A 316 -0.51 -3.73 -32.42
C VAL A 316 -1.17 -2.72 -31.49
N ILE A 317 -1.65 -3.18 -30.33
CA ILE A 317 -2.29 -2.35 -29.30
C ILE A 317 -1.22 -1.73 -28.39
#